data_AF-A0A8B8ZKK3-F1
#
_entry.id   AF-A0A8B8ZKK3-F1
#
_cell.length_a   1.000
_cell.length_b   1.000
_cell.length_c   1.000
_cell.angle_alpha   90.00
_cell.angle_beta   90.00
_cell.angle_gamma   90.00
#
_symmetry.space_group_name_H-M   'P 1'
#
loop_
_entity.id
_entity.type
_entity.pdbx_description
1 polymer ?
#
loop_
_entity_poly.entity_id
_entity_poly.type
_entity_poly.pdbx_seq_one_letter_code
_entity_poly.pdbx_strand_id
1 'polypeptide(L)'
;MRAYGADLLTYDEHVIACFLVLGAGEDKITVSWGLNRSLPAGADEAYKEVEVRLCYAPASQADRGWRKTDDDLSKDKTCQFGVAVRPYTTTNSTSFEYELSRELPTATYFIRAYVLDFDGKVVAYGQTTDDRKAADLFEVVEISGRSLSLDIAAGCFSTFSVLLLLLFFVADRRKKAKE
;
A
#
# COMPACT_ATOMS: atom_id res chain seq x y z
N MET A 1 -18.24 1.47 11.55
CA MET A 1 -18.05 1.39 13.01
C MET A 1 -16.98 2.40 13.39
N ARG A 2 -17.12 3.13 14.51
CA ARG A 2 -16.00 3.90 15.09
C ARG A 2 -15.10 2.92 15.82
N ALA A 3 -13.92 2.64 15.28
CA ALA A 3 -12.83 2.07 16.06
C ALA A 3 -12.18 3.21 16.85
N TYR A 4 -11.90 2.99 18.13
CA TYR A 4 -11.12 3.93 18.94
C TYR A 4 -9.65 3.77 18.53
N GLY A 5 -9.00 4.88 18.18
CA GLY A 5 -7.62 4.87 17.70
C GLY A 5 -6.60 4.87 18.85
N ALA A 6 -5.47 4.20 18.61
CA ALA A 6 -4.22 4.20 19.38
C ALA A 6 -4.02 3.12 20.47
N ASP A 7 -4.41 1.87 20.21
CA ASP A 7 -4.14 0.75 21.13
C ASP A 7 -2.80 0.02 20.88
N LEU A 8 -2.18 0.21 19.71
CA LEU A 8 -0.91 -0.42 19.33
C LEU A 8 0.22 0.61 19.18
N LEU A 9 1.36 0.32 19.81
CA LEU A 9 2.61 1.07 19.63
C LEU A 9 3.50 0.35 18.61
N THR A 10 3.82 1.05 17.53
CA THR A 10 4.90 0.67 16.61
C THR A 10 6.19 1.33 17.12
N TYR A 11 7.15 0.53 17.58
CA TYR A 11 8.44 1.06 18.02
C TYR A 11 9.40 1.04 16.82
N ASP A 12 9.85 2.21 16.39
CA ASP A 12 10.99 2.35 15.49
C ASP A 12 12.10 3.11 16.24
N GLU A 13 13.22 2.44 16.50
CA GLU A 13 14.39 3.10 17.08
C GLU A 13 15.12 3.88 16.00
N HIS A 14 14.98 5.21 16.06
CA HIS A 14 15.94 6.23 15.60
C HIS A 14 16.59 6.03 14.21
N VAL A 15 16.01 6.69 13.19
CA VAL A 15 16.81 7.24 12.09
C VAL A 15 16.53 8.74 11.94
N ILE A 16 17.59 9.51 12.17
CA ILE A 16 17.66 10.96 12.11
C ILE A 16 17.38 11.46 10.68
N ALA A 17 16.35 12.29 10.53
CA ALA A 17 16.20 13.43 9.61
C ALA A 17 16.81 13.33 8.19
N CYS A 18 16.59 12.21 7.50
CA CYS A 18 16.57 12.18 6.04
C CYS A 18 15.30 11.42 5.66
N PHE A 19 14.50 11.98 4.75
CA PHE A 19 13.29 11.31 4.23
C PHE A 19 13.70 9.90 3.78
N LEU A 20 13.17 8.85 4.42
CA LEU A 20 13.57 7.47 4.11
C LEU A 20 12.97 7.11 2.75
N VAL A 21 13.82 6.89 1.75
CA VAL A 21 13.42 6.47 0.40
C VAL A 21 13.79 5.01 0.23
N LEU A 22 12.80 4.17 -0.13
CA LEU A 22 12.93 2.72 -0.24
C LEU A 22 12.52 2.25 -1.63
N GLY A 23 13.27 1.32 -2.21
CA GLY A 23 13.01 0.68 -3.48
C GLY A 23 12.01 -0.47 -3.36
N ALA A 24 10.91 -0.40 -4.11
CA ALA A 24 9.95 -1.48 -4.23
C ALA A 24 10.61 -2.74 -4.85
N GLY A 25 10.58 -3.87 -4.14
CA GLY A 25 11.13 -5.15 -4.57
C GLY A 25 12.62 -5.36 -4.33
N GLU A 26 13.27 -4.44 -3.62
CA GLU A 26 14.68 -4.53 -3.22
C GLU A 26 14.83 -4.32 -1.71
N ASP A 27 14.17 -3.28 -1.17
CA ASP A 27 14.31 -2.92 0.23
C ASP A 27 13.32 -3.62 1.15
N LYS A 28 13.73 -3.74 2.41
CA LYS A 28 12.96 -4.35 3.49
C LYS A 28 12.73 -3.34 4.62
N ILE A 29 11.60 -3.49 5.28
CA ILE A 29 11.24 -2.73 6.49
C ILE A 29 10.99 -3.68 7.65
N THR A 30 11.31 -3.25 8.86
CA THR A 30 10.97 -3.98 10.08
C THR A 30 9.65 -3.46 10.60
N VAL A 31 8.66 -4.35 10.72
CA VAL A 31 7.33 -4.01 11.21
C VAL A 31 7.19 -4.59 12.61
N SER A 32 6.93 -3.73 13.58
CA SER A 32 6.69 -4.11 14.98
C SER A 32 5.35 -3.56 15.49
N TRP A 33 4.67 -4.33 16.33
CA TRP A 33 3.51 -3.84 17.10
C TRP A 33 3.44 -4.50 18.47
N GLY A 34 2.83 -3.81 19.42
CA GLY A 34 2.49 -4.34 20.73
C GLY A 34 1.39 -3.52 21.38
N LEU A 35 0.67 -4.14 22.33
CA LEU A 35 -0.39 -3.47 23.09
C LEU A 35 0.19 -2.35 23.95
N ASN A 36 -0.46 -1.19 23.94
CA ASN A 36 -0.09 -0.10 24.83
C ASN A 36 -0.33 -0.50 26.29
N ARG A 37 0.74 -0.53 27.10
CA ARG A 37 0.73 -0.93 28.51
C ARG A 37 -0.08 0.02 29.42
N SER A 38 -0.51 1.16 28.90
CA SER A 38 -1.35 2.12 29.60
C SER A 38 -2.83 1.70 29.62
N LEU A 39 -3.21 0.71 28.81
CA LEU A 39 -4.57 0.19 28.74
C LEU A 39 -4.90 -0.68 29.97
N PRO A 40 -6.18 -0.72 30.39
CA PRO A 40 -6.59 -1.58 31.49
C PRO A 40 -6.38 -3.06 31.15
N ALA A 41 -6.11 -3.88 32.17
CA ALA A 41 -6.03 -5.32 32.00
C ALA A 41 -7.35 -5.86 31.42
N GLY A 42 -7.27 -6.70 30.39
CA GLY A 42 -8.43 -7.24 29.67
C GLY A 42 -8.92 -6.38 28.50
N ALA A 43 -8.28 -5.25 28.19
CA ALA A 43 -8.62 -4.44 27.01
C ALA A 43 -8.50 -5.20 25.68
N ASP A 44 -7.66 -6.24 25.66
CA ASP A 44 -7.38 -7.09 24.51
C ASP A 44 -8.17 -8.41 24.49
N GLU A 45 -9.19 -8.58 25.35
CA GLU A 45 -10.01 -9.80 25.43
C GLU A 45 -10.66 -10.20 24.09
N ALA A 46 -11.01 -9.20 23.27
CA ALA A 46 -11.61 -9.41 21.96
C ALA A 46 -10.58 -9.58 20.83
N TYR A 47 -9.28 -9.43 21.11
CA TYR A 47 -8.26 -9.35 20.07
C TYR A 47 -7.84 -10.75 19.61
N LYS A 48 -7.94 -11.01 18.30
CA LYS A 48 -7.64 -12.32 17.73
C LYS A 48 -6.51 -12.30 16.72
N GLU A 49 -6.56 -11.39 15.76
CA GLU A 49 -5.55 -11.22 14.72
C GLU A 49 -5.16 -9.76 14.57
N VAL A 50 -3.95 -9.54 14.06
CA VAL A 50 -3.46 -8.24 13.64
C VAL A 50 -3.19 -8.28 12.15
N GLU A 51 -3.90 -7.42 11.43
CA GLU A 51 -3.73 -7.18 10.01
C GLU A 51 -2.97 -5.87 9.80
N VAL A 52 -1.76 -5.96 9.25
CA VAL A 52 -0.93 -4.81 8.95
C VAL A 52 -1.09 -4.42 7.49
N ARG A 53 -1.29 -3.12 7.24
CA ARG A 53 -1.41 -2.55 5.89
C ARG A 53 -0.53 -1.31 5.71
N LEU A 54 -0.13 -1.08 4.47
CA LEU A 54 0.48 0.17 4.02
C LEU A 54 -0.61 1.16 3.60
N CYS A 55 -0.41 2.41 4.02
CA CYS A 55 -1.38 3.47 3.94
C CYS A 55 -0.78 4.71 3.29
N TYR A 56 -1.48 5.34 2.35
CA TYR A 56 -1.00 6.55 1.68
C TYR A 56 -0.93 7.74 2.64
N ALA A 57 0.21 8.42 2.71
CA ALA A 57 0.32 9.70 3.43
C ALA A 57 -0.45 10.81 2.72
N PRO A 58 -0.91 11.87 3.41
CA PRO A 58 -1.70 12.97 2.81
C PRO A 58 -1.07 13.59 1.56
N ALA A 59 0.25 13.73 1.54
CA ALA A 59 1.00 14.24 0.38
C ALA A 59 0.76 13.41 -0.90
N SER A 60 0.52 12.11 -0.74
CA SER A 60 0.26 11.15 -1.84
C SER A 60 -1.24 10.91 -2.13
N GLN A 61 -2.14 11.65 -1.47
CA GLN A 61 -3.60 11.59 -1.65
C GLN A 61 -4.18 12.72 -2.50
N ALA A 62 -3.41 13.80 -2.74
CA ALA A 62 -3.87 14.97 -3.51
C ALA A 62 -4.41 14.56 -4.89
N ASP A 63 -5.61 15.04 -5.23
CA ASP A 63 -6.35 14.76 -6.47
C ASP A 63 -6.61 13.27 -6.79
N ARG A 64 -6.41 12.39 -5.81
CA ARG A 64 -6.57 10.94 -5.96
C ARG A 64 -7.67 10.45 -5.02
N GLY A 65 -8.93 10.65 -5.42
CA GLY A 65 -10.10 10.25 -4.63
C GLY A 65 -10.16 8.76 -4.28
N TRP A 66 -9.43 7.91 -5.02
CA TRP A 66 -9.27 6.49 -4.72
C TRP A 66 -8.27 6.19 -3.60
N ARG A 67 -7.54 7.17 -3.07
CA ARG A 67 -6.60 7.07 -1.94
C ARG A 67 -7.07 7.84 -0.69
N LYS A 68 -8.29 8.38 -0.72
CA LYS A 68 -8.77 9.35 0.26
C LYS A 68 -9.01 8.70 1.63
N THR A 69 -8.56 9.41 2.67
CA THR A 69 -8.89 9.11 4.07
C THR A 69 -10.37 9.38 4.35
N ASP A 70 -11.02 8.47 5.08
CA ASP A 70 -12.34 8.66 5.67
C ASP A 70 -12.30 8.26 7.15
N ASP A 71 -13.13 8.91 7.98
CA ASP A 71 -13.25 8.57 9.40
C ASP A 71 -13.98 7.24 9.61
N ASP A 72 -14.86 6.86 8.67
CA ASP A 72 -15.45 5.54 8.63
C ASP A 72 -14.49 4.57 7.98
N LEU A 73 -13.88 3.69 8.78
CA LEU A 73 -12.94 2.67 8.29
C LEU A 73 -13.52 1.79 7.16
N SER A 74 -14.84 1.62 7.07
CA SER A 74 -15.47 0.88 5.97
C SER A 74 -15.42 1.60 4.62
N LYS A 75 -15.17 2.92 4.64
CA LYS A 75 -15.04 3.80 3.48
C LYS A 75 -13.62 4.30 3.28
N ASP A 76 -12.74 4.10 4.25
CA ASP A 76 -11.35 4.53 4.20
C ASP A 76 -10.60 3.79 3.09
N LYS A 77 -10.13 4.54 2.09
CA LYS A 77 -9.33 4.01 0.97
C LYS A 77 -7.84 4.28 1.16
N THR A 78 -7.41 4.74 2.32
CA THR A 78 -6.01 5.08 2.57
C THR A 78 -5.11 3.84 2.53
N CYS A 79 -5.58 2.74 3.12
CA CYS A 79 -4.77 1.54 3.38
C CYS A 79 -5.16 0.40 2.43
N GLN A 80 -4.43 0.29 1.31
CA GLN A 80 -4.81 -0.61 0.21
C GLN A 80 -3.93 -1.85 0.09
N PHE A 81 -2.71 -1.80 0.60
CA PHE A 81 -1.76 -2.91 0.42
C PHE A 81 -1.59 -3.67 1.73
N GLY A 82 -1.85 -4.96 1.70
CA GLY A 82 -1.61 -5.86 2.82
C GLY A 82 -0.12 -6.14 2.99
N VAL A 83 0.34 -6.11 4.25
CA VAL A 83 1.72 -6.46 4.63
C VAL A 83 1.74 -7.85 5.24
N ALA A 84 0.92 -8.07 6.28
CA ALA A 84 0.80 -9.37 6.93
C ALA A 84 -0.51 -9.48 7.71
N VAL A 85 -0.96 -10.71 7.90
CA VAL A 85 -1.94 -11.08 8.92
C VAL A 85 -1.24 -12.04 9.88
N ARG A 86 -1.33 -11.77 11.18
CA ARG A 86 -0.68 -12.55 12.25
C ARG A 86 -1.62 -12.72 13.43
N PRO A 87 -1.56 -13.86 14.15
CA PRO A 87 -2.30 -14.03 15.39
C PRO A 87 -1.85 -13.00 16.42
N TYR A 88 -2.80 -12.43 17.16
CA TYR A 88 -2.50 -11.56 18.28
C TYR A 88 -1.93 -12.37 19.46
N THR A 89 -0.92 -11.82 20.13
CA THR A 89 -0.33 -12.41 21.34
C THR A 89 -0.16 -11.33 22.41
N THR A 90 -0.68 -11.61 23.62
CA THR A 90 -0.66 -10.67 24.75
C THR A 90 0.73 -10.50 25.37
N THR A 91 1.60 -11.52 25.26
CA THR A 91 2.82 -11.61 26.06
C THR A 91 4.00 -10.81 25.52
N ASN A 92 4.13 -10.61 24.21
CA ASN A 92 5.28 -9.94 23.60
C ASN A 92 4.86 -9.08 22.41
N SER A 93 5.63 -8.01 22.15
CA SER A 93 5.56 -7.33 20.87
C SER A 93 5.96 -8.29 19.75
N THR A 94 5.23 -8.24 18.65
CA THR A 94 5.59 -9.00 17.45
C THR A 94 6.42 -8.11 16.54
N SER A 95 7.50 -8.66 15.98
CA SER A 95 8.37 -7.99 15.02
C SER A 95 8.72 -8.93 13.88
N PHE A 96 8.70 -8.44 12.64
CA PHE A 96 9.12 -9.19 11.47
C PHE A 96 9.63 -8.27 10.36
N GLU A 97 10.48 -8.81 9.48
CA GLU A 97 10.91 -8.12 8.26
C GLU A 97 9.90 -8.32 7.13
N TYR A 98 9.54 -7.24 6.47
CA TYR A 98 8.70 -7.22 5.27
C TYR A 98 9.50 -6.69 4.09
N GLU A 99 9.52 -7.44 3.00
CA GLU A 99 10.04 -6.98 1.72
C GLU A 99 8.97 -6.15 0.99
N LEU A 100 9.32 -4.94 0.57
CA LEU A 100 8.38 -4.07 -0.14
C LEU A 100 8.01 -4.72 -1.48
N SER A 101 6.71 -4.96 -1.70
CA SER A 101 6.24 -5.53 -2.96
C SER A 101 6.58 -4.63 -4.16
N ARG A 102 6.98 -5.25 -5.28
CA ARG A 102 7.22 -4.58 -6.57
C ARG A 102 5.98 -3.89 -7.14
N GLU A 103 4.79 -4.27 -6.68
CA GLU A 103 3.52 -3.69 -7.12
C GLU A 103 3.18 -2.38 -6.40
N LEU A 104 3.98 -1.97 -5.41
CA LEU A 104 3.79 -0.72 -4.71
C LEU A 104 4.13 0.46 -5.63
N PRO A 105 3.16 1.35 -5.92
CA PRO A 105 3.43 2.51 -6.75
C PRO A 105 4.25 3.56 -5.97
N THR A 106 5.01 4.36 -6.72
CA THR A 106 5.75 5.49 -6.14
C THR A 106 4.83 6.43 -5.36
N ALA A 107 5.06 6.51 -4.05
CA ALA A 107 4.29 7.35 -3.12
C ALA A 107 4.92 7.34 -1.73
N THR A 108 4.46 8.27 -0.90
CA THR A 108 4.75 8.32 0.53
C THR A 108 3.72 7.50 1.30
N TYR A 109 4.20 6.65 2.20
CA TYR A 109 3.40 5.72 2.99
C TYR A 109 3.67 5.86 4.50
N PHE A 110 2.71 5.35 5.27
CA PHE A 110 2.85 5.00 6.67
C PHE A 110 2.22 3.61 6.90
N ILE A 111 2.47 3.01 8.06
CA ILE A 111 1.96 1.68 8.39
C ILE A 111 0.81 1.81 9.37
N ARG A 112 -0.25 1.03 9.16
CA ARG A 112 -1.33 0.86 10.13
C ARG A 112 -1.57 -0.61 10.42
N ALA A 113 -1.64 -0.93 11.70
CA ALA A 113 -2.00 -2.24 12.21
C ALA A 113 -3.46 -2.20 12.68
N TYR A 114 -4.29 -3.05 12.09
CA TYR A 114 -5.68 -3.25 12.47
C TYR A 114 -5.79 -4.49 13.34
N VAL A 115 -6.57 -4.42 14.40
CA VAL A 115 -6.88 -5.54 15.27
C VAL A 115 -8.25 -6.09 14.89
N LEU A 116 -8.29 -7.38 14.61
CA LEU A 116 -9.49 -8.12 14.23
C LEU A 116 -9.98 -8.97 15.40
N ASP A 117 -11.30 -9.04 15.57
CA ASP A 117 -11.96 -9.96 16.50
C ASP A 117 -12.21 -11.34 15.87
N PHE A 118 -12.93 -12.21 16.60
CA PHE A 118 -13.28 -13.56 16.16
C PHE A 118 -14.17 -13.59 14.90
N ASP A 119 -14.89 -12.51 14.62
CA ASP A 119 -15.73 -12.37 13.43
C ASP A 119 -14.97 -11.71 12.27
N GLY A 120 -13.66 -11.46 12.43
CA GLY A 120 -12.81 -10.80 11.45
C GLY A 120 -13.10 -9.30 11.32
N LYS A 121 -13.77 -8.70 12.31
CA LYS A 121 -14.14 -7.29 12.31
C LYS A 121 -13.07 -6.46 13.01
N VAL A 122 -12.77 -5.30 12.44
CA VAL A 122 -11.83 -4.34 13.03
C VAL A 122 -12.42 -3.78 14.33
N VAL A 123 -11.74 -4.05 15.45
CA VAL A 123 -12.10 -3.56 16.79
C VAL A 123 -11.20 -2.44 17.29
N ALA A 124 -9.94 -2.42 16.83
CA ALA A 124 -8.98 -1.37 17.17
C ALA A 124 -7.96 -1.19 16.04
N TYR A 125 -7.20 -0.10 16.07
CA TYR A 125 -6.03 0.07 15.21
C TYR A 125 -4.97 0.96 15.87
N GLY A 126 -3.72 0.77 15.44
CA GLY A 126 -2.61 1.68 15.69
C GLY A 126 -1.89 2.00 14.38
N GLN A 127 -1.18 3.12 14.34
CA GLN A 127 -0.45 3.58 13.15
C GLN A 127 0.87 4.20 13.54
N THR A 128 1.85 4.17 12.64
CA THR A 128 3.19 4.74 12.87
C THR A 128 3.21 6.26 12.90
N THR A 129 2.19 6.90 12.33
CA THR A 129 2.15 8.34 12.12
C THR A 129 1.24 9.06 13.12
N ASP A 130 1.41 10.38 13.26
CA ASP A 130 0.57 11.22 14.11
C ASP A 130 -0.84 11.44 13.52
N ASP A 131 -1.73 12.08 14.29
CA ASP A 131 -3.11 12.34 13.84
C ASP A 131 -3.16 13.17 12.54
N ARG A 132 -2.15 14.02 12.30
CA ARG A 132 -2.03 14.81 11.07
C ARG A 132 -1.37 14.04 9.94
N LYS A 133 -0.88 12.83 10.19
CA LYS A 133 -0.19 11.95 9.25
C LYS A 133 1.01 12.61 8.57
N ALA A 134 1.82 13.30 9.37
CA ALA A 134 2.96 14.11 8.97
C ALA A 134 4.30 13.61 9.53
N ALA A 135 4.28 12.78 10.58
CA ALA A 135 5.46 12.14 11.17
C ALA A 135 5.65 10.70 10.70
N ASP A 136 6.88 10.17 10.78
CA ASP A 136 7.22 8.75 10.56
C ASP A 136 6.69 8.19 9.24
N LEU A 137 6.89 8.99 8.20
CA LEU A 137 6.57 8.68 6.81
C LEU A 137 7.82 8.22 6.08
N PHE A 138 7.64 7.32 5.10
CA PHE A 138 8.69 6.92 4.17
C PHE A 138 8.18 6.96 2.74
N GLU A 139 9.07 7.25 1.81
CA GLU A 139 8.79 7.22 0.39
C GLU A 139 9.17 5.85 -0.16
N VAL A 140 8.26 5.25 -0.91
CA VAL A 140 8.56 4.09 -1.75
C VAL A 140 8.70 4.59 -3.16
N VAL A 141 9.81 4.25 -3.81
CA VAL A 141 10.04 4.48 -5.23
C VAL A 141 9.93 3.15 -5.97
N GLU A 142 9.12 3.16 -7.03
CA GLU A 142 9.01 2.04 -7.93
C GLU A 142 10.30 1.90 -8.75
N ILE A 143 10.91 0.72 -8.71
CA ILE A 143 12.09 0.41 -9.52
C ILE A 143 11.59 0.02 -10.91
N SER A 144 11.44 1.03 -11.78
CA SER A 144 10.97 0.95 -13.17
C SER A 144 10.06 -0.25 -13.45
N GLY A 145 8.77 -0.13 -13.11
CA GLY A 145 7.74 -1.12 -13.41
C GLY A 145 7.37 -1.15 -14.88
N ARG A 146 8.32 -1.59 -15.71
CA ARG A 146 8.00 -2.11 -17.04
C ARG A 146 7.31 -3.46 -16.83
N SER A 147 6.00 -3.42 -16.55
CA SER A 147 5.21 -4.63 -16.40
C SER A 147 5.24 -5.40 -17.73
N LEU A 148 5.49 -6.71 -17.65
CA LEU A 148 5.51 -7.61 -18.83
C LEU A 148 4.25 -7.45 -19.69
N SER A 149 3.10 -7.19 -19.07
CA SER A 149 1.85 -6.92 -19.77
C SER A 149 1.90 -5.65 -20.62
N LEU A 150 2.49 -4.57 -20.11
CA LEU A 150 2.57 -3.29 -20.83
C LEU A 150 3.53 -3.37 -22.01
N ASP A 151 4.59 -4.17 -21.88
CA ASP A 151 5.50 -4.49 -22.98
C ASP A 151 4.85 -5.27 -24.10
N ILE A 152 4.12 -6.34 -23.74
CA ILE A 152 3.44 -7.18 -24.71
C ILE A 152 2.38 -6.34 -25.44
N ALA A 153 1.60 -5.55 -24.70
CA ALA A 153 0.60 -4.66 -25.29
C ALA A 153 1.24 -3.64 -26.25
N ALA A 154 2.36 -3.00 -25.86
CA ALA A 154 3.09 -2.08 -26.72
C ALA A 154 3.62 -2.78 -27.99
N GLY A 155 4.12 -4.02 -27.87
CA GLY A 155 4.53 -4.84 -29.00
C GLY A 155 3.38 -5.17 -29.96
N CYS A 156 2.22 -5.58 -29.44
CA CYS A 156 1.05 -5.87 -30.26
C CYS A 156 0.50 -4.63 -30.96
N PHE A 157 0.36 -3.50 -30.27
CA PHE A 157 -0.19 -2.28 -30.88
C PHE A 157 0.75 -1.65 -31.90
N SER A 158 2.06 -1.69 -31.66
CA SER A 158 3.05 -1.20 -32.63
C SER A 158 3.02 -2.02 -33.92
N THR A 159 3.05 -3.36 -33.82
CA THR A 159 2.97 -4.24 -35.00
C THR A 159 1.64 -4.10 -35.74
N PHE A 160 0.52 -4.00 -35.04
CA PHE A 160 -0.79 -3.80 -35.66
C PHE A 160 -0.88 -2.47 -36.43
N SER A 161 -0.34 -1.39 -35.87
CA SER A 161 -0.35 -0.08 -36.56
C SER A 161 0.44 -0.10 -37.87
N VAL A 162 1.63 -0.72 -37.89
CA VAL A 162 2.44 -0.86 -39.12
C VAL A 162 1.74 -1.73 -40.16
N LEU A 163 1.14 -2.85 -39.73
CA LEU A 163 0.38 -3.73 -40.62
C LEU A 163 -0.82 -3.00 -41.25
N LEU A 164 -1.58 -2.25 -40.47
CA LEU A 164 -2.69 -1.45 -40.98
C LEU A 164 -2.22 -0.40 -41.98
N LEU A 165 -1.10 0.28 -41.71
CA LEU A 165 -0.50 1.26 -42.62
C LEU A 165 -0.13 0.63 -43.97
N LEU A 166 0.52 -0.54 -43.95
CA LEU A 166 0.89 -1.27 -45.16
C LEU A 166 -0.33 -1.73 -45.95
N LEU A 167 -1.34 -2.29 -45.27
CA LEU A 167 -2.59 -2.69 -45.90
C LEU A 167 -3.30 -1.51 -46.57
N PHE A 168 -3.32 -0.35 -45.90
CA PHE A 168 -3.91 0.87 -46.43
C PHE A 168 -3.18 1.36 -47.69
N PHE A 169 -1.84 1.40 -47.67
CA PHE A 169 -1.04 1.76 -48.84
C PHE A 169 -1.27 0.81 -50.02
N VAL A 170 -1.31 -0.51 -49.79
CA VAL A 170 -1.56 -1.49 -50.86
C VAL A 170 -2.98 -1.33 -51.43
N ALA A 171 -3.98 -1.13 -50.56
CA ALA A 171 -5.36 -0.90 -50.99
C ALA A 171 -5.49 0.39 -51.82
N ASP A 172 -4.83 1.48 -51.40
CA ASP A 172 -4.83 2.76 -52.14
C ASP A 172 -4.17 2.61 -53.51
N ARG A 173 -3.03 1.91 -53.60
CA ARG A 173 -2.35 1.63 -54.88
C ARG A 173 -3.19 0.77 -55.81
N ARG A 174 -3.93 -0.21 -55.27
CA ARG A 174 -4.83 -1.07 -56.07
C ARG A 174 -6.08 -0.34 -56.56
N LYS A 175 -6.59 0.64 -55.82
CA LYS A 175 -7.69 1.49 -56.28
C LYS A 175 -7.25 2.38 -57.44
N LYS A 176 -6.10 3.06 -57.30
CA LYS A 176 -5.53 3.93 -58.34
C LYS A 176 -5.09 3.21 -59.62
N ALA A 177 -4.89 1.89 -59.58
CA ALA A 177 -4.54 1.08 -60.76
C ALA A 177 -5.77 0.49 -61.49
N LYS A 178 -6.98 0.69 -60.95
CA LYS A 178 -8.25 0.22 -61.53
C LYS A 178 -9.11 1.35 -62.12
N GLU A 179 -8.72 2.61 -61.90
CA GLU A 179 -9.16 3.78 -62.69
C GLU A 179 -8.24 3.96 -63.90
#